data_AF-X1KIV8-F1
#
_entry.id   AF-X1KIV8-F1
#
_cell.length_a   1.000
_cell.length_b   1.000
_cell.length_c   1.000
_cell.angle_alpha   90.00
_cell.angle_beta   90.00
_cell.angle_gamma   90.00
#
_symmetry.space_group_name_H-M   'P 1'
#
loop_
_entity.id
_entity.type
_entity.pdbx_description
1 polymer ?
#
loop_
_entity_poly.entity_id
_entity_poly.type
_entity_poly.pdbx_seq_one_letter_code
_entity_poly.pdbx_strand_id
1 'polypeptide(L)'
;LPEIEGDKIVWSDTRNGNGDIYIYDLSADKETQITDDPNNQGRPDIWGNNIVWQDSDVNGVHNIYLYNLPTQEKTRITNTVNNYEDYWWPKISQDKIVFEYHLGGFVGESDLYTYDLSTEEMTQMTNSPRSEIRPDIYGNKVVWEDSRNETDWDIYMYNISTGEETQITNNPNNQAFSSIFKDMIVWSDTRNGNWDIYMYDLKSKQERQITTDSSTQVHQSIYEDKIVWYDRRNGNNDIYMTIIPDFSTIKGDINKDGIVDFKDFAEFANDWLKEEEWYEQ
;
A
#
# COMPACT_ATOMS: atom_id res chain seq x y z
N LEU A 1 7.23 -9.74 -3.02
CA LEU A 1 8.35 -8.86 -3.42
C LEU A 1 9.26 -8.71 -2.20
N PRO A 2 10.54 -8.35 -2.36
CA PRO A 2 11.33 -7.92 -1.22
C PRO A 2 10.72 -6.62 -0.64
N GLU A 3 10.77 -6.46 0.67
CA GLU A 3 10.39 -5.23 1.39
C GLU A 3 11.63 -4.67 2.12
N ILE A 4 11.66 -3.36 2.38
CA ILE A 4 12.81 -2.69 2.99
C ILE A 4 12.38 -1.67 4.06
N GLU A 5 13.04 -1.71 5.21
CA GLU A 5 12.96 -0.68 6.24
C GLU A 5 14.36 -0.33 6.73
N GLY A 6 14.73 0.95 6.56
CA GLY A 6 16.08 1.43 6.88
C GLY A 6 17.17 0.64 6.15
N ASP A 7 17.98 -0.10 6.91
CA ASP A 7 19.08 -0.93 6.42
C ASP A 7 18.72 -2.42 6.29
N LYS A 8 17.45 -2.79 6.44
CA LYS A 8 17.00 -4.20 6.43
C LYS A 8 16.11 -4.48 5.25
N ILE A 9 16.49 -5.49 4.47
CA ILE A 9 15.70 -6.01 3.36
C ILE A 9 15.15 -7.36 3.77
N VAL A 10 13.85 -7.59 3.67
CA VAL A 10 13.22 -8.90 3.91
C VAL A 10 12.65 -9.46 2.62
N TRP A 11 12.75 -10.77 2.40
CA TRP A 11 12.17 -11.42 1.23
C TRP A 11 11.85 -12.89 1.51
N SER A 12 11.04 -13.47 0.65
CA SER A 12 10.81 -14.91 0.60
C SER A 12 11.70 -15.56 -0.46
N ASP A 13 12.34 -16.68 -0.14
CA ASP A 13 13.23 -17.41 -1.04
C ASP A 13 12.90 -18.91 -1.02
N THR A 14 12.98 -19.57 -2.18
CA THR A 14 12.69 -21.00 -2.33
C THR A 14 13.95 -21.86 -2.50
N ARG A 15 15.14 -21.30 -2.25
CA ARG A 15 16.43 -21.99 -2.40
C ARG A 15 16.56 -23.29 -1.60
N ASN A 16 15.75 -23.48 -0.55
CA ASN A 16 15.75 -24.66 0.30
C ASN A 16 14.62 -25.66 0.00
N GLY A 17 13.79 -25.42 -1.02
CA GLY A 17 12.74 -26.34 -1.47
C GLY A 17 11.30 -25.92 -1.09
N ASN A 18 11.14 -25.12 -0.04
CA ASN A 18 9.92 -24.40 0.34
C ASN A 18 10.23 -22.89 0.43
N GLY A 19 9.19 -22.05 0.45
CA GLY A 19 9.36 -20.63 0.68
C GLY A 19 9.75 -20.36 2.13
N ASP A 20 10.91 -19.74 2.35
CA ASP A 20 11.42 -19.32 3.65
C ASP A 20 11.60 -17.80 3.66
N ILE A 21 11.47 -17.15 4.81
CA ILE A 21 11.76 -15.72 4.99
C ILE A 21 13.23 -15.51 5.32
N TYR A 22 13.84 -14.54 4.64
CA TYR A 22 15.20 -14.09 4.86
C TYR A 22 15.23 -12.60 5.14
N ILE A 23 16.29 -12.17 5.81
CA ILE A 23 16.65 -10.77 5.99
C ILE A 23 18.11 -10.53 5.57
N TYR A 24 18.37 -9.37 4.99
CA TYR A 24 19.70 -8.85 4.72
C TYR A 24 19.86 -7.53 5.47
N ASP A 25 20.84 -7.48 6.36
CA ASP A 25 21.26 -6.27 7.03
C ASP A 25 22.37 -5.62 6.20
N LEU A 26 22.06 -4.48 5.58
CA LEU A 26 22.96 -3.71 4.73
C LEU A 26 24.09 -3.05 5.53
N SER A 27 23.86 -2.70 6.80
CA SER A 27 24.89 -2.07 7.63
C SER A 27 25.88 -3.10 8.18
N ALA A 28 25.40 -4.31 8.46
CA ALA A 28 26.22 -5.43 8.93
C ALA A 28 26.78 -6.30 7.79
N ASP A 29 26.34 -6.10 6.55
CA ASP A 29 26.65 -6.93 5.38
C ASP A 29 26.35 -8.42 5.63
N LYS A 30 25.16 -8.70 6.17
CA LYS A 30 24.81 -10.03 6.67
C LYS A 30 23.41 -10.47 6.25
N GLU A 31 23.36 -11.61 5.56
CA GLU A 31 22.13 -12.39 5.35
C GLU A 31 21.83 -13.28 6.56
N THR A 32 20.56 -13.38 6.95
CA THR A 32 20.06 -14.31 7.98
C THR A 32 18.75 -14.92 7.52
N GLN A 33 18.62 -16.24 7.64
CA GLN A 33 17.36 -16.95 7.45
C GLN A 33 16.50 -16.80 8.72
N ILE A 34 15.24 -16.36 8.56
CA ILE A 34 14.29 -16.11 9.65
C ILE A 34 13.41 -17.34 9.89
N THR A 35 13.02 -18.07 8.83
CA THR A 35 12.22 -19.30 8.93
C THR A 35 12.90 -20.46 8.24
N ASP A 36 12.78 -21.64 8.83
CA ASP A 36 13.39 -22.90 8.35
C ASP A 36 12.44 -24.11 8.50
N ASP A 37 11.15 -23.84 8.72
CA ASP A 37 10.15 -24.88 8.94
C ASP A 37 9.54 -25.38 7.60
N PRO A 38 8.90 -26.57 7.56
CA PRO A 38 8.47 -27.19 6.30
C PRO A 38 7.33 -26.48 5.56
N ASN A 39 6.69 -25.47 6.15
CA ASN A 39 5.57 -24.75 5.53
C ASN A 39 6.09 -23.78 4.46
N ASN A 40 5.18 -23.21 3.66
CA ASN A 40 5.55 -22.16 2.71
C ASN A 40 5.30 -20.78 3.33
N GLN A 41 6.36 -20.09 3.69
CA GLN A 41 6.34 -18.70 4.08
C GLN A 41 6.51 -17.76 2.87
N GLY A 42 5.76 -16.65 2.89
CA GLY A 42 5.81 -15.67 1.83
C GLY A 42 5.23 -14.32 2.23
N ARG A 43 5.35 -13.36 1.32
CA ARG A 43 4.84 -11.98 1.48
C ARG A 43 5.28 -11.35 2.81
N PRO A 44 6.60 -11.32 3.10
CA PRO A 44 7.05 -10.66 4.31
C PRO A 44 6.85 -9.14 4.20
N ASP A 45 6.72 -8.49 5.34
CA ASP A 45 6.81 -7.04 5.48
C ASP A 45 7.54 -6.69 6.78
N ILE A 46 8.11 -5.49 6.87
CA ILE A 46 8.98 -5.09 7.99
C ILE A 46 8.73 -3.66 8.45
N TRP A 47 8.64 -3.49 9.77
CA TRP A 47 8.66 -2.18 10.40
C TRP A 47 9.47 -2.20 11.70
N GLY A 48 10.53 -1.41 11.76
CA GLY A 48 11.50 -1.39 12.86
C GLY A 48 12.09 -2.76 13.12
N ASN A 49 11.74 -3.35 14.27
CA ASN A 49 12.25 -4.65 14.69
C ASN A 49 11.31 -5.82 14.36
N ASN A 50 10.17 -5.55 13.74
CA ASN A 50 9.10 -6.52 13.57
C ASN A 50 9.00 -6.93 12.10
N ILE A 51 9.08 -8.24 11.84
CA ILE A 51 8.83 -8.83 10.52
C ILE A 51 7.52 -9.59 10.60
N VAL A 52 6.60 -9.32 9.68
CA VAL A 52 5.37 -10.10 9.53
C VAL A 52 5.43 -10.90 8.24
N TRP A 53 4.81 -12.08 8.20
CA TRP A 53 4.69 -12.86 6.98
C TRP A 53 3.46 -13.77 7.02
N GLN A 54 3.09 -14.25 5.84
CA GLN A 54 2.12 -15.31 5.67
C GLN A 54 2.81 -16.66 5.72
N ASP A 55 2.30 -17.59 6.53
CA ASP A 55 2.75 -18.96 6.68
C ASP A 55 1.64 -19.91 6.20
N SER A 56 1.97 -20.73 5.20
CA SER A 56 1.02 -21.61 4.51
C SER A 56 1.31 -23.06 4.88
N ASP A 57 0.40 -23.67 5.63
CA ASP A 57 0.58 -25.05 6.09
C ASP A 57 0.36 -26.08 4.96
N VAL A 58 0.62 -27.35 5.27
CA VAL A 58 0.47 -28.47 4.33
C VAL A 58 -0.96 -28.69 3.83
N ASN A 59 -1.97 -28.15 4.52
CA ASN A 59 -3.37 -28.21 4.11
C ASN A 59 -3.79 -26.99 3.28
N GLY A 60 -2.87 -26.05 3.06
CA GLY A 60 -3.14 -24.79 2.36
C GLY A 60 -3.84 -23.76 3.22
N VAL A 61 -3.79 -23.89 4.56
CA VAL A 61 -4.33 -22.88 5.47
C VAL A 61 -3.27 -21.80 5.69
N HIS A 62 -3.67 -20.55 5.55
CA HIS A 62 -2.77 -19.40 5.62
C HIS A 62 -2.92 -18.63 6.93
N ASN A 63 -1.81 -18.39 7.62
CA ASN A 63 -1.77 -17.65 8.88
C ASN A 63 -0.74 -16.54 8.85
N ILE A 64 -0.97 -15.50 9.67
CA ILE A 64 -0.01 -14.41 9.83
C ILE A 64 0.84 -14.67 11.06
N TYR A 65 2.15 -14.53 10.88
CA TYR A 65 3.14 -14.62 11.94
C TYR A 65 3.92 -13.31 12.05
N LEU A 66 4.46 -13.09 13.24
CA LEU A 66 5.30 -11.98 13.61
C LEU A 66 6.62 -12.53 14.18
N TYR A 67 7.73 -11.90 13.83
CA TYR A 67 9.05 -12.14 14.41
C TYR A 67 9.64 -10.82 14.90
N ASN A 68 10.09 -10.81 16.15
CA ASN A 68 10.81 -9.67 16.71
C ASN A 68 12.32 -9.92 16.65
N LEU A 69 13.06 -9.05 15.95
CA LEU A 69 14.48 -9.20 15.67
C LEU A 69 15.35 -9.26 16.95
N PRO A 70 15.24 -8.33 17.93
CA PRO A 70 16.01 -8.40 19.17
C PRO A 70 15.71 -9.61 20.06
N THR A 71 14.44 -9.97 20.24
CA THR A 71 14.05 -11.06 21.16
C THR A 71 14.10 -12.43 20.50
N GLN A 72 14.09 -12.47 19.16
CA GLN A 72 13.94 -13.68 18.34
C GLN A 72 12.65 -14.43 18.60
N GLU A 73 11.65 -13.74 19.14
CA GLU A 73 10.34 -14.31 19.44
C GLU A 73 9.50 -14.40 18.17
N LYS A 74 9.02 -15.62 17.86
CA LYS A 74 8.04 -15.91 16.80
C LYS A 74 6.67 -16.08 17.42
N THR A 75 5.72 -15.24 17.01
CA THR A 75 4.34 -15.25 17.49
C THR A 75 3.38 -15.44 16.32
N ARG A 76 2.41 -16.33 16.46
CA ARG A 76 1.30 -16.45 15.51
C ARG A 76 0.24 -15.40 15.86
N ILE A 77 -0.08 -14.52 14.91
CA ILE A 77 -1.03 -13.41 15.11
C ILE A 77 -2.47 -13.87 14.91
N THR A 78 -2.70 -14.71 13.90
CA THR A 78 -4.03 -15.20 13.55
C THR A 78 -4.27 -16.59 14.10
N ASN A 79 -5.45 -16.88 14.61
CA ASN A 79 -5.80 -18.21 15.07
C ASN A 79 -6.92 -18.78 14.21
N THR A 80 -6.55 -19.52 13.16
CA THR A 80 -7.50 -20.30 12.38
C THR A 80 -8.20 -21.31 13.29
N VAL A 81 -9.47 -21.06 13.63
CA VAL A 81 -10.24 -21.95 14.52
C VAL A 81 -10.78 -23.17 13.74
N ASN A 82 -10.98 -23.01 12.43
CA ASN A 82 -11.44 -24.04 11.50
C ASN A 82 -10.62 -23.97 10.21
N ASN A 83 -10.32 -25.10 9.54
CA ASN A 83 -9.48 -25.18 8.31
C ASN A 83 -10.05 -24.46 7.06
N TYR A 84 -10.93 -23.49 7.25
CA TYR A 84 -11.52 -22.66 6.21
C TYR A 84 -11.15 -21.18 6.38
N GLU A 85 -10.51 -20.73 7.46
CA GLU A 85 -10.13 -19.32 7.59
C GLU A 85 -8.72 -19.10 7.08
N ASP A 86 -8.59 -18.25 6.06
CA ASP A 86 -7.31 -17.89 5.46
C ASP A 86 -6.98 -16.41 5.66
N TYR A 87 -5.72 -16.16 6.02
CA TYR A 87 -5.20 -14.82 6.25
C TYR A 87 -4.04 -14.53 5.28
N TRP A 88 -4.15 -13.43 4.52
CA TRP A 88 -3.24 -13.13 3.41
C TRP A 88 -2.68 -11.71 3.45
N TRP A 89 -1.58 -11.51 2.73
CA TRP A 89 -0.98 -10.19 2.46
C TRP A 89 -0.84 -9.31 3.72
N PRO A 90 -0.10 -9.78 4.74
CA PRO A 90 0.15 -8.95 5.91
C PRO A 90 1.02 -7.75 5.53
N LYS A 91 0.65 -6.60 6.09
CA LYS A 91 1.45 -5.38 6.07
C LYS A 91 1.56 -4.80 7.47
N ILE A 92 2.69 -4.19 7.80
CA ILE A 92 2.98 -3.66 9.13
C ILE A 92 3.45 -2.22 9.06
N SER A 93 2.89 -1.39 9.94
CA SER A 93 3.39 -0.04 10.20
C SER A 93 3.21 0.28 11.67
N GLN A 94 4.30 0.70 12.32
CA GLN A 94 4.34 1.00 13.75
C GLN A 94 3.89 -0.22 14.58
N ASP A 95 2.77 -0.08 15.26
CA ASP A 95 2.16 -1.10 16.10
C ASP A 95 0.92 -1.74 15.46
N LYS A 96 0.67 -1.51 14.16
CA LYS A 96 -0.49 -2.04 13.44
C LYS A 96 -0.07 -3.02 12.37
N ILE A 97 -0.71 -4.18 12.34
CA ILE A 97 -0.66 -5.13 11.23
C ILE A 97 -2.02 -5.10 10.54
N VAL A 98 -2.06 -5.01 9.22
CA VAL A 98 -3.27 -5.20 8.41
C VAL A 98 -3.10 -6.44 7.55
N PHE A 99 -4.16 -7.21 7.35
CA PHE A 99 -4.16 -8.39 6.51
C PHE A 99 -5.57 -8.66 5.97
N GLU A 100 -5.63 -9.40 4.88
CA GLU A 100 -6.88 -9.91 4.33
C GLU A 100 -7.34 -11.13 5.11
N TYR A 101 -8.64 -11.25 5.28
CA TYR A 101 -9.33 -12.42 5.81
C TYR A 101 -10.28 -12.97 4.76
N HIS A 102 -10.25 -14.29 4.58
CA HIS A 102 -11.12 -15.01 3.66
C HIS A 102 -11.77 -16.19 4.39
N LEU A 103 -13.09 -16.32 4.24
CA LEU A 103 -13.81 -17.51 4.69
C LEU A 103 -13.90 -18.53 3.54
N GLY A 104 -13.03 -19.52 3.59
CA GLY A 104 -12.91 -20.66 2.69
C GLY A 104 -14.27 -21.33 2.41
N GLY A 105 -14.60 -21.39 1.12
CA GLY A 105 -15.91 -21.82 0.61
C GLY A 105 -16.61 -20.74 -0.20
N PHE A 106 -16.23 -19.46 -0.03
CA PHE A 106 -16.72 -18.34 -0.81
C PHE A 106 -15.55 -17.69 -1.58
N VAL A 107 -15.57 -17.81 -2.90
CA VAL A 107 -14.67 -17.04 -3.76
C VAL A 107 -15.29 -15.66 -3.93
N GLY A 108 -14.64 -14.60 -3.44
CA GLY A 108 -15.05 -13.21 -3.69
C GLY A 108 -15.69 -12.45 -2.53
N GLU A 109 -15.45 -12.85 -1.28
CA GLU A 109 -15.86 -12.12 -0.06
C GLU A 109 -14.65 -12.07 0.88
N SER A 110 -13.87 -11.00 0.75
CA SER A 110 -12.61 -10.81 1.47
C SER A 110 -12.75 -9.54 2.28
N ASP A 111 -12.52 -9.63 3.59
CA ASP A 111 -12.56 -8.48 4.48
C ASP A 111 -11.14 -8.17 4.97
N LEU A 112 -10.90 -6.92 5.34
CA LEU A 112 -9.64 -6.51 5.94
C LEU A 112 -9.74 -6.52 7.46
N TYR A 113 -8.71 -7.02 8.10
CA TYR A 113 -8.57 -7.05 9.55
C TYR A 113 -7.30 -6.31 9.95
N THR A 114 -7.37 -5.67 11.12
CA THR A 114 -6.22 -5.04 11.76
C THR A 114 -5.92 -5.75 13.08
N TYR A 115 -4.63 -5.93 13.37
CA TYR A 115 -4.15 -6.37 14.67
C TYR A 115 -3.27 -5.28 15.29
N ASP A 116 -3.60 -4.90 16.52
CA ASP A 116 -2.86 -3.90 17.28
C ASP A 116 -1.86 -4.59 18.21
N LEU A 117 -0.56 -4.41 17.93
CA LEU A 117 0.54 -4.97 18.71
C LEU A 117 0.61 -4.42 20.14
N SER A 118 0.03 -3.24 20.40
CA SER A 118 0.07 -2.60 21.72
C SER A 118 -1.03 -3.11 22.65
N THR A 119 -2.20 -3.47 22.09
CA THR A 119 -3.36 -3.96 22.86
C THR A 119 -3.60 -5.46 22.69
N GLU A 120 -2.92 -6.09 21.72
CA GLU A 120 -3.14 -7.47 21.27
C GLU A 120 -4.57 -7.72 20.73
N GLU A 121 -5.24 -6.65 20.28
CA GLU A 121 -6.62 -6.73 19.79
C GLU A 121 -6.68 -6.87 18.26
N MET A 122 -7.50 -7.81 17.80
CA MET A 122 -7.86 -7.97 16.40
C MET A 122 -9.23 -7.34 16.13
N THR A 123 -9.33 -6.51 15.10
CA THR A 123 -10.57 -5.81 14.69
C THR A 123 -10.83 -6.03 13.21
N GLN A 124 -12.07 -6.34 12.85
CA GLN A 124 -12.54 -6.32 11.47
C GLN A 124 -12.68 -4.86 11.01
N MET A 125 -11.94 -4.48 9.97
CA MET A 125 -11.90 -3.11 9.43
C MET A 125 -12.98 -2.90 8.37
N THR A 126 -13.18 -3.88 7.48
CA THR A 126 -14.22 -3.84 6.44
C THR A 126 -15.20 -4.99 6.63
N ASN A 127 -16.45 -4.80 6.22
CA ASN A 127 -17.53 -5.79 6.34
C ASN A 127 -18.50 -5.60 5.18
N SER A 128 -18.02 -5.84 3.97
CA SER A 128 -18.78 -5.63 2.74
C SER A 128 -19.06 -6.97 2.05
N PRO A 129 -20.14 -7.08 1.24
CA PRO A 129 -20.45 -8.31 0.51
C PRO A 129 -19.52 -8.56 -0.70
N ARG A 130 -18.46 -7.77 -0.85
CA ARG A 130 -17.50 -7.82 -1.96
C ARG A 130 -16.09 -7.94 -1.40
N SER A 131 -15.11 -8.11 -2.28
CA SER A 131 -13.73 -8.28 -1.86
C SER A 131 -13.04 -6.93 -1.66
N GLU A 132 -12.42 -6.79 -0.49
CA GLU A 132 -11.35 -5.85 -0.18
C GLU A 132 -10.03 -6.59 -0.05
N ILE A 133 -9.06 -6.26 -0.90
CA ILE A 133 -7.79 -7.01 -1.01
C ILE A 133 -6.58 -6.09 -1.13
N ARG A 134 -5.41 -6.69 -0.96
CA ARG A 134 -4.07 -6.12 -1.11
C ARG A 134 -3.92 -4.83 -0.32
N PRO A 135 -4.08 -4.90 1.01
CA PRO A 135 -3.89 -3.73 1.84
C PRO A 135 -2.44 -3.26 1.77
N ASP A 136 -2.22 -1.96 1.94
CA ASP A 136 -0.95 -1.35 2.31
C ASP A 136 -1.18 -0.33 3.43
N ILE A 137 -0.18 -0.10 4.29
CA ILE A 137 -0.35 0.74 5.49
C ILE A 137 0.84 1.66 5.74
N TYR A 138 0.54 2.92 6.07
CA TYR A 138 1.52 3.86 6.61
C TYR A 138 0.94 4.70 7.75
N GLY A 139 1.55 4.60 8.93
CA GLY A 139 0.98 5.14 10.16
C GLY A 139 -0.41 4.55 10.42
N ASN A 140 -1.42 5.42 10.44
CA ASN A 140 -2.82 5.03 10.63
C ASN A 140 -3.63 4.93 9.34
N LYS A 141 -3.00 5.10 8.16
CA LYS A 141 -3.71 5.09 6.88
C LYS A 141 -3.52 3.73 6.21
N VAL A 142 -4.62 3.04 5.98
CA VAL A 142 -4.67 1.80 5.22
C VAL A 142 -5.27 2.11 3.86
N VAL A 143 -4.68 1.60 2.78
CA VAL A 143 -5.25 1.64 1.43
C VAL A 143 -5.47 0.22 0.92
N TRP A 144 -6.47 -0.01 0.09
CA TRP A 144 -6.77 -1.33 -0.48
C TRP A 144 -7.46 -1.23 -1.84
N GLU A 145 -7.54 -2.37 -2.54
CA GLU A 145 -8.34 -2.56 -3.74
C GLU A 145 -9.74 -3.06 -3.35
N ASP A 146 -10.78 -2.38 -3.83
CA ASP A 146 -12.16 -2.62 -3.45
C ASP A 146 -13.02 -2.91 -4.69
N SER A 147 -13.82 -3.99 -4.61
CA SER A 147 -14.69 -4.45 -5.71
C SER A 147 -16.18 -4.12 -5.50
N ARG A 148 -16.51 -3.23 -4.55
CA ARG A 148 -17.91 -2.88 -4.21
C ARG A 148 -18.71 -2.28 -5.37
N ASN A 149 -18.05 -1.73 -6.37
CA ASN A 149 -18.69 -1.09 -7.54
C ASN A 149 -19.02 -2.06 -8.69
N GLU A 150 -18.74 -3.36 -8.53
CA GLU A 150 -19.06 -4.49 -9.43
C GLU A 150 -18.44 -4.48 -10.84
N THR A 151 -18.21 -3.30 -11.43
CA THR A 151 -17.71 -3.14 -12.81
C THR A 151 -16.20 -2.96 -12.89
N ASP A 152 -15.59 -2.57 -11.78
CA ASP A 152 -14.20 -2.15 -11.68
C ASP A 152 -13.69 -2.30 -10.24
N TRP A 153 -12.37 -2.22 -10.11
CA TRP A 153 -11.68 -2.12 -8.83
C TRP A 153 -11.31 -0.67 -8.58
N ASP A 154 -11.64 -0.18 -7.39
CA ASP A 154 -11.28 1.15 -6.93
C ASP A 154 -10.29 1.08 -5.76
N ILE A 155 -9.52 2.15 -5.56
CA ILE A 155 -8.68 2.31 -4.37
C ILE A 155 -9.48 3.05 -3.30
N TYR A 156 -9.57 2.44 -2.13
CA TYR A 156 -10.13 3.06 -0.93
C TYR A 156 -9.04 3.25 0.12
N MET A 157 -9.32 4.14 1.06
CA MET A 157 -8.48 4.42 2.22
C MET A 157 -9.32 4.46 3.49
N TYR A 158 -8.75 3.96 4.60
CA TYR A 158 -9.29 4.07 5.95
C TYR A 158 -8.25 4.68 6.86
N ASN A 159 -8.65 5.64 7.67
CA ASN A 159 -7.83 6.17 8.74
C ASN A 159 -8.24 5.54 10.08
N ILE A 160 -7.41 4.63 10.58
CA ILE A 160 -7.64 3.87 11.83
C ILE A 160 -7.91 4.80 13.02
N SER A 161 -7.24 5.96 13.08
CA SER A 161 -7.36 6.86 14.22
C SER A 161 -8.64 7.70 14.23
N THR A 162 -9.23 7.96 13.07
CA THR A 162 -10.45 8.78 12.94
C THR A 162 -11.69 7.95 12.63
N GLY A 163 -11.51 6.71 12.16
CA GLY A 163 -12.57 5.86 11.66
C GLY A 163 -13.14 6.32 10.31
N GLU A 164 -12.41 7.18 9.59
CA GLU A 164 -12.87 7.76 8.33
C GLU A 164 -12.45 6.88 7.14
N GLU A 165 -13.44 6.44 6.35
CA GLU A 165 -13.24 5.81 5.06
C GLU A 165 -13.36 6.85 3.93
N THR A 166 -12.48 6.78 2.93
CA THR A 166 -12.47 7.67 1.76
C THR A 166 -12.21 6.85 0.49
N GLN A 167 -13.06 7.03 -0.52
CA GLN A 167 -12.79 6.55 -1.87
C GLN A 167 -11.73 7.45 -2.52
N ILE A 168 -10.61 6.86 -2.96
CA ILE A 168 -9.49 7.60 -3.58
C ILE A 168 -9.69 7.69 -5.10
N THR A 169 -10.18 6.64 -5.73
CA THR A 169 -10.42 6.58 -7.19
C THR A 169 -11.89 6.32 -7.48
N ASN A 170 -12.38 6.81 -8.62
CA ASN A 170 -13.77 6.63 -9.06
C ASN A 170 -13.90 6.53 -10.59
N ASN A 171 -12.83 6.10 -11.25
CA ASN A 171 -12.81 5.97 -12.71
C ASN A 171 -13.40 4.60 -13.09
N PRO A 172 -14.24 4.49 -14.14
CA PRO A 172 -14.92 3.22 -14.48
C PRO A 172 -14.01 2.11 -15.04
N ASN A 173 -12.70 2.24 -14.90
CA ASN A 173 -11.70 1.25 -15.29
C ASN A 173 -11.02 0.71 -14.03
N ASN A 174 -10.17 -0.31 -14.13
CA ASN A 174 -9.55 -0.89 -12.94
C ASN A 174 -8.43 0.01 -12.40
N GLN A 175 -8.43 0.21 -11.08
CA GLN A 175 -7.30 0.68 -10.29
C GLN A 175 -6.85 -0.42 -9.34
N ALA A 176 -5.54 -0.72 -9.34
CA ALA A 176 -4.98 -1.84 -8.59
C ALA A 176 -3.55 -1.56 -8.12
N PHE A 177 -3.03 -2.48 -7.31
CA PHE A 177 -1.68 -2.51 -6.75
C PHE A 177 -1.35 -1.24 -5.97
N SER A 178 -2.26 -0.75 -5.12
CA SER A 178 -2.01 0.49 -4.38
C SER A 178 -0.81 0.38 -3.42
N SER A 179 -0.14 1.50 -3.20
CA SER A 179 0.87 1.64 -2.15
C SER A 179 0.83 3.04 -1.54
N ILE A 180 1.20 3.17 -0.27
CA ILE A 180 1.11 4.41 0.50
C ILE A 180 2.41 4.74 1.24
N PHE A 181 2.82 6.01 1.16
CA PHE A 181 3.87 6.55 2.03
C PHE A 181 3.50 7.97 2.49
N LYS A 182 3.40 8.17 3.80
CA LYS A 182 2.93 9.42 4.44
C LYS A 182 1.55 9.84 3.95
N ASP A 183 1.52 10.76 2.99
CA ASP A 183 0.31 11.40 2.46
C ASP A 183 0.19 11.17 0.95
N MET A 184 0.99 10.28 0.38
CA MET A 184 0.99 9.96 -1.04
C MET A 184 0.54 8.52 -1.26
N ILE A 185 -0.44 8.35 -2.13
CA ILE A 185 -0.97 7.06 -2.56
C ILE A 185 -0.64 6.90 -4.04
N VAL A 186 -0.13 5.74 -4.45
CA VAL A 186 0.16 5.42 -5.86
C VAL A 186 -0.55 4.13 -6.25
N TRP A 187 -1.07 4.05 -7.47
CA TRP A 187 -1.75 2.86 -8.01
C TRP A 187 -1.43 2.66 -9.50
N SER A 188 -1.69 1.45 -9.99
CA SER A 188 -1.75 1.14 -11.42
C SER A 188 -3.19 1.30 -11.92
N ASP A 189 -3.39 1.94 -13.07
CA ASP A 189 -4.70 2.33 -13.59
C ASP A 189 -4.86 1.95 -15.06
N THR A 190 -6.00 1.36 -15.45
CA THR A 190 -6.26 0.95 -16.85
C THR A 190 -7.05 1.98 -17.67
N ARG A 191 -7.28 3.19 -17.16
CA ARG A 191 -8.18 4.18 -17.81
C ARG A 191 -7.77 4.63 -19.21
N ASN A 192 -6.51 4.46 -19.59
CA ASN A 192 -5.99 4.85 -20.91
C ASN A 192 -5.87 3.67 -21.90
N GLY A 193 -6.37 2.48 -21.55
CA GLY A 193 -6.30 1.27 -22.38
C GLY A 193 -5.02 0.45 -22.22
N ASN A 194 -4.06 0.94 -21.43
CA ASN A 194 -2.90 0.26 -20.86
C ASN A 194 -2.88 0.51 -19.34
N TRP A 195 -2.05 -0.25 -18.61
CA TRP A 195 -1.78 0.07 -17.21
C TRP A 195 -0.77 1.21 -17.15
N ASP A 196 -1.14 2.30 -16.49
CA ASP A 196 -0.29 3.44 -16.18
C ASP A 196 -0.20 3.64 -14.66
N ILE A 197 0.87 4.26 -14.18
CA ILE A 197 1.01 4.62 -12.77
C ILE A 197 0.38 5.99 -12.53
N TYR A 198 -0.45 6.07 -11.50
CA TYR A 198 -1.05 7.30 -10.99
C TYR A 198 -0.68 7.53 -9.52
N MET A 199 -0.86 8.77 -9.07
CA MET A 199 -0.59 9.21 -7.71
C MET A 199 -1.71 10.13 -7.22
N TYR A 200 -2.03 10.06 -5.94
CA TYR A 200 -2.88 10.98 -5.22
C TYR A 200 -2.14 11.56 -4.01
N ASP A 201 -2.11 12.88 -3.91
CA ASP A 201 -1.59 13.58 -2.74
C ASP A 201 -2.76 13.96 -1.81
N LEU A 202 -2.78 13.35 -0.62
CA LEU A 202 -3.82 13.55 0.39
C LEU A 202 -3.83 14.98 0.97
N LYS A 203 -2.73 15.74 0.89
CA LYS A 203 -2.67 17.13 1.36
C LYS A 203 -3.30 18.08 0.36
N SER A 204 -2.84 18.04 -0.89
CA SER A 204 -3.37 18.90 -1.96
C SER A 204 -4.71 18.41 -2.51
N LYS A 205 -5.08 17.14 -2.26
CA LYS A 205 -6.25 16.45 -2.79
C LYS A 205 -6.21 16.30 -4.32
N GLN A 206 -5.03 16.07 -4.87
CA GLN A 206 -4.78 16.09 -6.30
C GLN A 206 -4.30 14.73 -6.81
N GLU A 207 -4.95 14.29 -7.89
CA GLU A 207 -4.56 13.13 -8.68
C GLU A 207 -3.63 13.56 -9.82
N ARG A 208 -2.57 12.78 -10.06
CA ARG A 208 -1.63 13.00 -11.17
C ARG A 208 -1.25 11.68 -11.82
N GLN A 209 -1.20 11.67 -13.15
CA GLN A 209 -0.61 10.58 -13.92
C GLN A 209 0.92 10.68 -13.87
N ILE A 210 1.59 9.58 -13.54
CA ILE A 210 3.05 9.49 -13.42
C ILE A 210 3.69 8.95 -14.71
N THR A 211 3.06 7.98 -15.37
CA THR A 211 3.55 7.39 -16.63
C THR A 211 2.58 7.62 -17.76
N THR A 212 3.10 7.87 -18.97
CA THR A 212 2.30 8.16 -20.18
C THR A 212 2.73 7.32 -21.38
N ASP A 213 3.59 6.32 -21.18
CA ASP A 213 4.06 5.46 -22.27
C ASP A 213 2.99 4.39 -22.53
N SER A 214 2.68 4.12 -23.80
CA SER A 214 1.60 3.20 -24.20
C SER A 214 1.78 1.74 -23.77
N SER A 215 2.94 1.39 -23.23
CA SER A 215 3.24 0.06 -22.70
C SER A 215 2.62 -0.15 -21.32
N THR A 216 2.69 -1.37 -20.79
CA THR A 216 2.23 -1.66 -19.42
C THR A 216 3.24 -1.14 -18.40
N GLN A 217 2.79 -0.32 -17.45
CA GLN A 217 3.49 0.04 -16.22
C GLN A 217 2.67 -0.40 -15.00
N VAL A 218 3.25 -1.21 -14.11
CA VAL A 218 2.53 -1.82 -12.97
C VAL A 218 3.46 -2.09 -11.78
N HIS A 219 2.88 -2.51 -10.65
CA HIS A 219 3.59 -2.98 -9.46
C HIS A 219 4.56 -1.93 -8.90
N GLN A 220 4.05 -0.72 -8.73
CA GLN A 220 4.81 0.39 -8.21
C GLN A 220 4.97 0.32 -6.68
N SER A 221 6.05 0.91 -6.17
CA SER A 221 6.29 1.13 -4.75
C SER A 221 6.75 2.58 -4.55
N ILE A 222 6.44 3.15 -3.39
CA ILE A 222 6.73 4.54 -3.05
C ILE A 222 7.53 4.63 -1.74
N TYR A 223 8.58 5.44 -1.74
CA TYR A 223 9.32 5.80 -0.53
C TYR A 223 9.80 7.23 -0.65
N GLU A 224 9.41 8.07 0.32
CA GLU A 224 9.63 9.52 0.25
C GLU A 224 9.15 10.08 -1.09
N ASP A 225 10.03 10.75 -1.82
CA ASP A 225 9.78 11.37 -3.11
C ASP A 225 10.03 10.42 -4.28
N LYS A 226 10.26 9.12 -4.07
CA LYS A 226 10.60 8.18 -5.14
C LYS A 226 9.50 7.19 -5.39
N ILE A 227 9.16 7.01 -6.67
CA ILE A 227 8.27 5.95 -7.14
C ILE A 227 9.08 5.05 -8.07
N VAL A 228 9.08 3.74 -7.81
CA VAL A 228 9.67 2.70 -8.67
C VAL A 228 8.57 1.83 -9.24
N TRP A 229 8.71 1.33 -10.47
CA TRP A 229 7.70 0.46 -11.10
C TRP A 229 8.30 -0.51 -12.13
N TYR A 230 7.53 -1.53 -12.51
CA TYR A 230 7.83 -2.37 -13.67
C TYR A 230 7.28 -1.76 -14.94
N ASP A 231 8.11 -1.69 -15.97
CA ASP A 231 7.79 -1.08 -17.25
C ASP A 231 8.10 -2.04 -18.40
N ARG A 232 7.17 -2.16 -19.35
CA ARG A 232 7.29 -3.07 -20.51
C ARG A 232 7.68 -2.39 -21.82
N ARG A 233 8.09 -1.11 -21.82
CA ARG A 233 8.41 -0.36 -23.05
C ARG A 233 9.49 -0.97 -23.92
N ASN A 234 10.36 -1.80 -23.33
CA ASN A 234 11.44 -2.49 -24.04
C ASN A 234 11.12 -3.96 -24.40
N GLY A 235 9.88 -4.41 -24.21
CA GLY A 235 9.44 -5.78 -24.53
C GLY A 235 9.63 -6.81 -23.41
N ASN A 236 10.25 -6.42 -22.30
CA ASN A 236 10.44 -7.18 -21.06
C ASN A 236 10.10 -6.30 -19.85
N ASN A 237 9.92 -6.88 -18.66
CA ASN A 237 9.79 -6.09 -17.43
C ASN A 237 11.16 -5.50 -17.06
N ASP A 238 11.30 -4.19 -17.16
CA ASP A 238 12.42 -3.42 -16.63
C ASP A 238 11.96 -2.61 -15.42
N ILE A 239 12.90 -2.22 -14.54
CA ILE A 239 12.60 -1.35 -13.39
C ILE A 239 12.91 0.09 -13.77
N TYR A 240 11.94 0.97 -13.60
CA TYR A 240 12.09 2.42 -13.74
C TYR A 240 11.80 3.13 -12.43
N MET A 241 12.28 4.37 -12.32
CA MET A 241 12.06 5.23 -11.17
C MET A 241 11.82 6.66 -11.64
N THR A 242 11.01 7.39 -10.88
CA THR A 242 10.91 8.85 -10.94
C THR A 242 11.07 9.44 -9.55
N ILE A 243 11.49 10.70 -9.50
CA ILE A 243 11.42 11.54 -8.32
C ILE A 243 10.20 12.44 -8.49
N ILE A 244 9.29 12.41 -7.52
CA ILE A 244 8.09 13.24 -7.46
C ILE A 244 8.56 14.70 -7.42
N PRO A 245 8.18 15.53 -8.40
CA PRO A 245 8.52 16.95 -8.39
C PRO A 245 8.00 17.63 -7.12
N ASP A 246 8.76 18.55 -6.55
CA ASP A 246 8.25 19.43 -5.50
C ASP A 246 7.26 20.42 -6.11
N PHE A 247 5.98 20.04 -6.08
CA PHE A 247 4.89 20.85 -6.63
C PHE A 247 4.73 22.20 -5.93
N SER A 248 5.22 22.35 -4.68
CA SER A 248 5.16 23.63 -3.96
C SER A 248 6.05 24.73 -4.55
N THR A 249 6.93 24.36 -5.50
CA THR A 249 7.89 25.27 -6.13
C THR A 249 7.50 25.68 -7.55
N ILE A 250 6.36 25.22 -8.05
CA ILE A 250 5.91 25.54 -9.41
C ILE A 250 5.51 27.01 -9.48
N LYS A 251 6.22 27.78 -10.32
CA LYS A 251 5.97 29.21 -10.45
C LYS A 251 4.63 29.44 -11.13
N GLY A 252 3.70 30.06 -10.42
CA GLY A 252 2.35 30.36 -10.91
C GLY A 252 1.30 29.36 -10.45
N ASP A 253 1.72 28.27 -9.82
CA ASP A 253 0.86 27.37 -9.07
C ASP A 253 0.68 27.96 -7.66
N ILE A 254 -0.46 28.60 -7.47
CA ILE A 254 -0.78 29.38 -6.27
C ILE A 254 -1.43 28.48 -5.23
N ASN A 255 -2.26 27.55 -5.69
CA ASN A 255 -2.96 26.59 -4.84
C ASN A 255 -2.08 25.38 -4.44
N LYS A 256 -0.86 25.30 -5.00
CA LYS A 256 0.15 24.24 -4.80
C LYS A 256 -0.34 22.87 -5.23
N ASP A 257 -1.18 22.83 -6.26
CA ASP A 257 -1.74 21.62 -6.85
C ASP A 257 -0.87 21.01 -7.95
N GLY A 258 0.31 21.58 -8.18
CA GLY A 258 1.30 21.11 -9.13
C GLY A 258 0.97 21.44 -10.58
N ILE A 259 -0.13 22.14 -10.84
CA ILE A 259 -0.60 22.53 -12.16
C ILE A 259 -0.69 24.06 -12.16
N VAL A 260 -0.51 24.68 -13.33
CA VAL A 260 -0.80 26.11 -13.51
C VAL A 260 -2.06 26.21 -14.36
N ASP A 261 -3.21 26.43 -13.72
CA ASP A 261 -4.51 26.49 -14.36
C ASP A 261 -5.38 27.69 -13.90
N PHE A 262 -6.66 27.68 -14.26
CA PHE A 262 -7.57 28.78 -13.92
C PHE A 262 -7.93 28.83 -12.43
N LYS A 263 -7.75 27.74 -11.68
CA LYS A 263 -7.96 27.71 -10.23
C LYS A 263 -6.88 28.51 -9.52
N ASP A 264 -5.63 28.48 -9.99
CA ASP A 264 -4.58 29.36 -9.47
C ASP A 264 -4.93 30.83 -9.63
N PHE A 265 -5.46 31.17 -10.81
CA PHE A 265 -5.94 32.53 -11.06
C PHE A 265 -7.13 32.89 -10.17
N ALA A 266 -8.06 31.96 -9.94
CA ALA A 266 -9.21 32.20 -9.06
C ALA A 266 -8.77 32.40 -7.60
N GLU A 267 -7.78 31.64 -7.12
CA GLU A 267 -7.21 31.80 -5.78
C GLU A 267 -6.50 33.14 -5.63
N PHE A 268 -5.67 33.49 -6.61
CA PHE A 268 -5.06 34.83 -6.70
C PHE A 268 -6.08 35.96 -6.67
N ALA A 269 -7.14 35.85 -7.47
CA ALA A 269 -8.17 36.88 -7.56
C ALA A 269 -8.95 37.01 -6.25
N ASN A 270 -9.22 35.90 -5.55
CA ASN A 270 -9.88 35.92 -4.25
C ASN A 270 -9.03 36.58 -3.18
N ASP A 271 -7.72 36.32 -3.16
CA ASP A 271 -6.82 36.97 -2.20
C ASP A 271 -6.68 38.47 -2.50
N TRP A 272 -6.57 38.84 -3.78
CA TRP A 272 -6.59 40.25 -4.21
C TRP A 272 -7.88 40.98 -3.76
N LEU A 273 -9.04 40.33 -3.85
CA LEU A 273 -10.31 40.89 -3.39
C LEU A 273 -10.45 40.98 -1.87
N LYS A 274 -9.75 40.13 -1.10
CA LYS A 274 -9.73 40.20 0.38
C LYS A 274 -8.79 41.28 0.89
N GLU A 275 -7.70 41.57 0.17
CA GLU A 275 -6.77 42.64 0.52
C GLU A 275 -7.35 44.04 0.19
N GLU A 276 -8.37 44.11 -0.65
CA GLU A 276 -9.08 45.33 -1.01
C GLU A 276 -10.41 45.50 -0.23
N GLU A 277 -10.32 45.93 1.05
CA GLU A 277 -11.43 46.56 1.79
C GLU A 277 -11.82 47.93 1.17
N TRP A 278 -12.26 47.96 -0.10
CA TRP A 278 -12.66 49.19 -0.80
C TRP A 278 -14.18 49.38 -0.89
N TYR A 279 -14.95 49.02 0.14
CA TYR A 279 -16.37 49.37 0.21
C TYR A 279 -16.87 49.72 1.62
N GLU A 280 -16.19 50.65 2.31
CA GLU A 280 -16.84 51.54 3.30
C GLU A 280 -16.20 52.94 3.31
N GLN A 281 -16.28 53.69 2.21
CA GLN A 281 -16.23 55.18 2.20
C GLN A 281 -17.14 55.76 1.12
#